data_AF-A0A7Y5KYK3-F1
#
_entry.id   AF-A0A7Y5KYK3-F1
#
_cell.length_a   1.000
_cell.length_b   1.000
_cell.length_c   1.000
_cell.angle_alpha   90.00
_cell.angle_beta   90.00
_cell.angle_gamma   90.00
#
_symmetry.space_group_name_H-M   'P 1'
#
loop_
_entity.id
_entity.type
_entity.pdbx_description
1 polymer ?
#
loop_
_entity_poly.entity_id
_entity_poly.type
_entity_poly.pdbx_seq_one_letter_code
_entity_poly.pdbx_strand_id
1 'polypeptide(L)'
;MVAVRCALLLSAFPLFSACSGASEGMSTTDTLSSETTASARTQVSSRPETAIKRENVAAYLAGEGARFTFHGQFEGKSSDVELELRAAYAGDERILYFDNLAYSSRMPDPIFGMGAFARRADGLYTAEVNKVPDDIEKLPRTSIGLMLAHPATVGAKATVSGLRLPGKTVYNKDETYEVAAVERVTVPAGTFDDCVKLTIETTWDQRSHEHATVWLAPGIGPVKVVRATGRIDELTKFTPPPAASTSAHAGETATAKSTSSAAAPPLSPEDKAFVDKLCAESTCAGPRARLELWRTPKGELKRVLYDGDRDRCTHPPRFIFEASGKEHSSWSLERERPREAPLDYERIQAEILDGLTKSQIIVCGGR
;
A
#
# COMPACT_ATOMS: atom_id res chain seq x y z
N MET A 1 -29.63 49.57 -27.53
CA MET A 1 -29.82 49.29 -26.10
C MET A 1 -31.29 49.01 -25.87
N VAL A 2 -31.67 47.74 -25.78
CA VAL A 2 -33.07 47.32 -25.66
C VAL A 2 -33.20 46.48 -24.39
N ALA A 3 -34.00 46.98 -23.47
CA ALA A 3 -34.44 46.30 -22.27
C ALA A 3 -35.46 45.20 -22.64
N VAL A 4 -35.33 44.02 -22.03
CA VAL A 4 -36.37 42.99 -22.09
C VAL A 4 -36.83 42.65 -20.68
N ARG A 5 -38.14 42.77 -20.53
CA ARG A 5 -38.99 42.47 -19.38
C ARG A 5 -38.93 40.98 -19.02
N CYS A 6 -38.95 40.66 -17.73
CA CYS A 6 -39.55 39.42 -17.25
C CYS A 6 -40.49 39.75 -16.09
N ALA A 7 -41.76 39.45 -16.31
CA ALA A 7 -42.85 39.59 -15.36
C ALA A 7 -43.04 38.28 -14.58
N LEU A 8 -43.32 38.45 -13.29
CA LEU A 8 -44.33 37.77 -12.47
C LEU A 8 -44.73 36.33 -12.84
N LEU A 9 -44.58 35.42 -11.88
CA LEU A 9 -45.68 34.54 -11.45
C LEU A 9 -45.52 34.18 -9.96
N LEU A 10 -46.55 34.55 -9.21
CA LEU A 10 -46.80 34.30 -7.79
C LEU A 10 -47.55 32.98 -7.59
N SER A 11 -47.12 32.18 -6.62
CA SER A 11 -47.95 31.23 -5.85
C SER A 11 -47.16 30.88 -4.57
N ALA A 12 -47.47 31.42 -3.40
CA ALA A 12 -48.60 31.19 -2.48
C ALA A 12 -48.64 29.76 -1.90
N PHE A 13 -48.47 29.67 -0.57
CA PHE A 13 -48.99 28.71 0.45
C PHE A 13 -47.95 28.22 1.49
N PRO A 14 -48.34 27.93 2.76
CA PRO A 14 -48.27 28.92 3.84
C PRO A 14 -47.37 28.52 5.02
N LEU A 15 -47.04 29.54 5.82
CA LEU A 15 -46.51 29.47 7.17
C LEU A 15 -47.51 28.75 8.11
N PHE A 16 -47.07 27.68 8.76
CA PHE A 16 -47.77 27.15 9.94
C PHE A 16 -47.27 27.84 11.21
N SER A 17 -48.27 28.29 11.95
CA SER A 17 -48.23 29.10 13.15
C SER A 17 -47.64 28.34 14.35
N ALA A 18 -46.89 29.09 15.16
CA ALA A 18 -46.61 28.77 16.54
C ALA A 18 -47.91 28.58 17.33
N CYS A 19 -47.90 27.61 18.25
CA CYS A 19 -48.81 27.55 19.39
C CYS A 19 -47.97 27.59 20.66
N SER A 20 -48.16 28.66 21.42
CA SER A 20 -47.75 28.84 22.80
C SER A 20 -49.00 28.81 23.69
N GLY A 21 -48.88 28.21 24.87
CA GLY A 21 -49.88 28.14 25.94
C GLY A 21 -49.58 26.93 26.82
N ALA A 22 -48.87 27.08 27.95
CA ALA A 22 -49.42 27.34 29.29
C ALA A 22 -50.23 26.14 29.82
N SER A 23 -50.19 25.71 31.08
CA SER A 23 -49.42 25.98 32.29
C SER A 23 -49.96 25.00 33.36
N GLU A 24 -49.17 24.74 34.40
CA GLU A 24 -49.58 24.25 35.74
C GLU A 24 -50.06 22.80 35.92
N GLY A 25 -49.42 22.14 36.89
CA GLY A 25 -49.78 20.81 37.38
C GLY A 25 -48.75 20.28 38.40
N MET A 26 -48.79 20.82 39.61
CA MET A 26 -47.99 20.45 40.79
C MET A 26 -48.09 18.98 41.20
N SER A 27 -46.93 18.46 41.66
CA SER A 27 -46.72 17.67 42.89
C SER A 27 -47.44 16.33 43.07
N THR A 28 -46.68 15.24 43.23
CA THR A 28 -46.39 14.67 44.57
C THR A 28 -45.53 13.39 44.48
N THR A 29 -44.72 13.25 45.55
CA THR A 29 -44.22 12.01 46.18
C THR A 29 -43.03 11.25 45.62
N ASP A 30 -41.95 11.39 46.40
CA ASP A 30 -40.86 10.46 46.67
C ASP A 30 -41.24 8.98 46.63
N THR A 31 -40.39 8.17 46.01
CA THR A 31 -40.02 6.85 46.55
C THR A 31 -38.57 6.56 46.16
N LEU A 32 -37.66 6.87 47.08
CA LEU A 32 -36.30 6.34 47.12
C LEU A 32 -36.39 4.82 47.37
N SER A 33 -36.07 4.02 46.35
CA SER A 33 -35.62 2.64 46.56
C SER A 33 -34.17 2.53 46.10
N SER A 34 -33.31 2.32 47.09
CA SER A 34 -31.91 1.98 46.96
C SER A 34 -31.80 0.51 46.57
N GLU A 35 -31.37 0.22 45.33
CA GLU A 35 -30.90 -1.11 44.97
C GLU A 35 -29.50 -1.04 44.35
N THR A 36 -28.54 -1.38 45.22
CA THR A 36 -27.44 -2.31 44.96
C THR A 36 -26.66 -2.15 43.64
N THR A 37 -25.62 -1.31 43.71
CA THR A 37 -24.48 -1.34 42.78
C THR A 37 -23.72 -2.65 42.94
N ALA A 38 -24.10 -3.67 42.17
CA ALA A 38 -23.26 -4.84 41.93
C ALA A 38 -22.08 -4.41 41.05
N SER A 39 -20.95 -4.09 41.70
CA SER A 39 -19.66 -3.89 41.04
C SER A 39 -19.23 -5.21 40.41
N ALA A 40 -19.53 -5.40 39.13
CA ALA A 40 -18.94 -6.44 38.31
C ALA A 40 -17.44 -6.11 38.15
N ARG A 41 -16.62 -6.66 39.05
CA ARG A 41 -15.18 -6.79 38.85
C ARG A 41 -14.99 -7.69 37.63
N THR A 42 -14.81 -7.09 36.47
CA THR A 42 -14.24 -7.77 35.31
C THR A 42 -12.85 -8.24 35.73
N GLN A 43 -12.70 -9.53 36.02
CA GLN A 43 -11.39 -10.16 36.11
C GLN A 43 -10.74 -10.00 34.73
N VAL A 44 -9.86 -9.01 34.61
CA VAL A 44 -8.88 -8.94 33.54
C VAL A 44 -7.98 -10.15 33.74
N SER A 45 -8.35 -11.24 33.08
CA SER A 45 -7.53 -12.43 32.94
C SER A 45 -6.23 -11.98 32.25
N SER A 46 -5.16 -11.84 33.04
CA SER A 46 -3.80 -11.67 32.57
C SER A 46 -3.35 -12.93 31.84
N ARG A 47 -3.87 -13.14 30.62
CA ARG A 47 -3.29 -14.11 29.70
C ARG A 47 -1.99 -13.48 29.16
N PRO A 48 -0.87 -14.22 29.19
CA PRO A 48 0.38 -13.74 28.66
C PRO A 48 0.17 -13.38 27.18
N GLU A 49 0.73 -12.23 26.79
CA GLU A 49 0.76 -11.72 25.42
C GLU A 49 1.04 -12.85 24.44
N THR A 50 -0.01 -13.32 23.77
CA THR A 50 0.11 -14.24 22.64
C THR A 50 0.66 -13.42 21.49
N ALA A 51 1.99 -13.29 21.45
CA ALA A 51 2.69 -12.85 20.26
C ALA A 51 2.23 -13.73 19.10
N ILE A 52 1.58 -13.12 18.10
CA ILE A 52 1.14 -13.79 16.87
C ILE A 52 2.35 -14.52 16.30
N LYS A 53 2.20 -15.83 16.04
CA LYS A 53 3.29 -16.67 15.52
C LYS A 53 3.87 -16.03 14.26
N ARG A 54 5.19 -15.82 14.29
CA ARG A 54 6.01 -14.82 13.57
C ARG A 54 6.14 -14.97 12.04
N GLU A 55 5.37 -15.80 11.37
CA GLU A 55 5.84 -16.35 10.08
C GLU A 55 4.90 -16.01 8.93
N ASN A 56 4.75 -14.71 8.66
CA ASN A 56 4.82 -14.09 7.32
C ASN A 56 4.05 -12.77 7.27
N VAL A 57 4.67 -11.74 6.73
CA VAL A 57 4.03 -10.42 6.53
C VAL A 57 3.07 -10.41 5.34
N ALA A 58 3.13 -11.46 4.52
CA ALA A 58 2.06 -11.82 3.58
C ALA A 58 0.71 -12.10 4.27
N ALA A 59 0.66 -12.16 5.60
CA ALA A 59 -0.47 -12.64 6.35
C ALA A 59 -1.61 -11.65 6.57
N TYR A 60 -1.72 -10.46 5.96
CA TYR A 60 -2.91 -9.61 6.22
C TYR A 60 -3.81 -9.34 5.02
N LEU A 61 -3.37 -9.62 3.80
CA LEU A 61 -4.19 -9.47 2.60
C LEU A 61 -3.99 -10.65 1.65
N ALA A 62 -5.07 -11.08 1.02
CA ALA A 62 -5.03 -12.06 -0.05
C ALA A 62 -4.15 -11.61 -1.23
N GLY A 63 -3.83 -12.54 -2.12
CA GLY A 63 -3.15 -12.23 -3.38
C GLY A 63 -4.08 -11.58 -4.41
N GLU A 64 -3.48 -10.99 -5.44
CA GLU A 64 -4.18 -10.51 -6.63
C GLU A 64 -5.05 -11.61 -7.27
N GLY A 65 -6.24 -11.23 -7.73
CA GLY A 65 -7.28 -12.10 -8.27
C GLY A 65 -8.20 -12.69 -7.20
N ALA A 66 -7.97 -12.44 -5.91
CA ALA A 66 -8.90 -12.83 -4.86
C ALA A 66 -10.23 -12.09 -4.99
N ARG A 67 -11.34 -12.78 -4.72
CA ARG A 67 -12.69 -12.19 -4.81
C ARG A 67 -13.42 -12.27 -3.48
N PHE A 68 -14.17 -11.23 -3.20
CA PHE A 68 -14.89 -11.03 -1.94
C PHE A 68 -16.32 -10.65 -2.25
N THR A 69 -17.27 -11.23 -1.53
CA THR A 69 -18.66 -10.76 -1.51
C THR A 69 -18.97 -10.30 -0.09
N PHE A 70 -19.37 -9.04 0.06
CA PHE A 70 -19.79 -8.48 1.33
C PHE A 70 -21.29 -8.23 1.32
N HIS A 71 -21.94 -8.50 2.45
CA HIS A 71 -23.30 -8.09 2.74
C HIS A 71 -23.28 -6.93 3.73
N GLY A 72 -23.74 -5.77 3.25
CA GLY A 72 -23.85 -4.54 4.03
C GLY A 72 -25.26 -4.34 4.54
N GLN A 73 -25.41 -3.97 5.82
CA GLN A 73 -26.69 -3.62 6.44
C GLN A 73 -26.64 -2.22 7.05
N PHE A 74 -27.64 -1.38 6.74
CA PHE A 74 -27.78 -0.03 7.28
C PHE A 74 -29.24 0.41 7.27
N GLU A 75 -29.78 0.87 8.41
CA GLU A 75 -31.16 1.38 8.54
C GLU A 75 -32.23 0.45 7.92
N GLY A 76 -32.10 -0.87 8.15
CA GLY A 76 -33.02 -1.87 7.61
C GLY A 76 -32.90 -2.12 6.10
N LYS A 77 -31.94 -1.49 5.41
CA LYS A 77 -31.59 -1.75 4.02
C LYS A 77 -30.38 -2.67 3.96
N SER A 78 -30.34 -3.51 2.93
CA SER A 78 -29.21 -4.40 2.63
C SER A 78 -28.62 -4.13 1.25
N SER A 79 -27.34 -4.41 1.11
CA SER A 79 -26.63 -4.40 -0.18
C SER A 79 -25.64 -5.54 -0.25
N ASP A 80 -25.44 -6.10 -1.44
CA ASP A 80 -24.30 -6.96 -1.70
C ASP A 80 -23.29 -6.24 -2.59
N VAL A 81 -22.00 -6.44 -2.30
CA VAL A 81 -20.91 -5.91 -3.11
C VAL A 81 -19.91 -7.00 -3.40
N GLU A 82 -19.57 -7.12 -4.67
CA GLU A 82 -18.52 -8.01 -5.14
C GLU A 82 -17.28 -7.21 -5.47
N LEU A 83 -16.17 -7.58 -4.82
CA LEU A 83 -14.87 -6.97 -4.96
C LEU A 83 -13.87 -7.98 -5.53
N GLU A 84 -12.94 -7.51 -6.35
CA GLU A 84 -11.77 -8.26 -6.79
C GLU A 84 -10.50 -7.52 -6.40
N LEU A 85 -9.56 -8.20 -5.74
CA LEU A 85 -8.28 -7.61 -5.43
C LEU A 85 -7.41 -7.60 -6.69
N ARG A 86 -7.04 -6.43 -7.18
CA ARG A 86 -6.18 -6.21 -8.34
C ARG A 86 -4.85 -5.62 -7.92
N ALA A 87 -3.87 -5.68 -8.81
CA ALA A 87 -2.60 -5.01 -8.62
C ALA A 87 -2.38 -3.91 -9.65
N ALA A 88 -1.73 -2.84 -9.22
CA ALA A 88 -1.12 -1.81 -10.05
C ALA A 88 0.25 -1.46 -9.47
N TYR A 89 0.97 -0.54 -10.11
CA TYR A 89 2.30 -0.13 -9.68
C TYR A 89 2.37 1.38 -9.46
N ALA A 90 2.98 1.78 -8.34
CA ALA A 90 3.34 3.16 -8.03
C ALA A 90 4.87 3.29 -8.09
N GLY A 91 5.42 3.45 -9.30
CA GLY A 91 6.85 3.25 -9.55
C GLY A 91 7.20 1.76 -9.56
N ASP A 92 8.12 1.31 -8.69
CA ASP A 92 8.45 -0.13 -8.54
C ASP A 92 7.59 -0.81 -7.46
N GLU A 93 6.78 -0.03 -6.73
CA GLU A 93 6.03 -0.55 -5.60
C GLU A 93 4.72 -1.16 -6.10
N ARG A 94 4.54 -2.45 -5.82
CA ARG A 94 3.32 -3.18 -6.16
C ARG A 94 2.22 -2.84 -5.16
N ILE A 95 1.15 -2.26 -5.69
CA ILE A 95 -0.02 -1.79 -4.93
C ILE A 95 -1.21 -2.69 -5.23
N LEU A 96 -1.82 -3.23 -4.18
CA LEU A 96 -3.06 -3.97 -4.22
C LEU A 96 -4.23 -3.01 -3.98
N TYR A 97 -5.30 -3.18 -4.72
CA TYR A 97 -6.53 -2.40 -4.54
C TYR A 97 -7.73 -3.27 -4.82
N PHE A 98 -8.87 -2.96 -4.22
CA PHE A 98 -10.10 -3.65 -4.56
C PHE A 98 -10.77 -2.94 -5.75
N ASP A 99 -11.21 -3.71 -6.72
CA ASP A 99 -12.03 -3.25 -7.84
C ASP A 99 -13.48 -3.70 -7.63
N ASN A 100 -14.44 -2.84 -7.94
CA ASN A 100 -15.86 -3.17 -7.80
C ASN A 100 -16.31 -3.96 -9.03
N LEU A 101 -16.57 -5.26 -8.88
CA LEU A 101 -17.10 -6.09 -9.96
C LEU A 101 -18.60 -5.90 -10.15
N ALA A 102 -19.33 -5.84 -9.04
CA ALA A 102 -20.77 -5.65 -9.02
C ALA A 102 -21.19 -4.91 -7.75
N TYR A 103 -22.02 -3.89 -7.92
CA TYR A 103 -22.61 -3.13 -6.82
C TYR A 103 -24.13 -3.13 -7.01
N SER A 104 -24.85 -3.90 -6.19
CA SER A 104 -26.28 -4.15 -6.42
C SER A 104 -27.23 -3.14 -5.77
N SER A 105 -26.75 -2.00 -5.25
CA SER A 105 -27.57 -1.14 -4.39
C SER A 105 -27.66 0.34 -4.78
N ARG A 106 -28.72 0.98 -4.26
CA ARG A 106 -28.95 2.43 -4.20
C ARG A 106 -28.31 3.06 -2.94
N MET A 107 -27.32 2.44 -2.31
CA MET A 107 -26.68 3.05 -1.14
C MET A 107 -25.67 4.11 -1.58
N PRO A 108 -25.72 5.32 -1.00
CA PRO A 108 -24.96 6.48 -1.46
C PRO A 108 -23.44 6.33 -1.29
N ASP A 109 -22.98 5.42 -0.43
CA ASP A 109 -21.55 5.27 -0.13
C ASP A 109 -21.03 3.88 -0.50
N PRO A 110 -19.95 3.78 -1.30
CA PRO A 110 -19.30 2.50 -1.59
C PRO A 110 -18.85 1.84 -0.28
N ILE A 111 -18.84 0.49 -0.26
CA ILE A 111 -18.55 -0.36 0.91
C ILE A 111 -17.15 -0.14 1.51
N PHE A 112 -16.33 0.73 0.93
CA PHE A 112 -15.02 1.04 1.48
C PHE A 112 -14.49 2.44 1.08
N GLY A 113 -13.78 3.09 2.00
CA GLY A 113 -12.68 4.00 1.68
C GLY A 113 -11.49 3.16 1.23
N MET A 114 -11.61 2.57 0.04
CA MET A 114 -10.73 1.56 -0.50
C MET A 114 -9.41 2.20 -0.93
N GLY A 115 -8.55 2.40 0.07
CA GLY A 115 -7.18 2.77 -0.14
C GLY A 115 -6.44 1.76 -1.03
N ALA A 116 -5.30 2.20 -1.51
CA ALA A 116 -4.29 1.35 -2.10
C ALA A 116 -3.49 0.70 -0.98
N PHE A 117 -3.14 -0.57 -1.09
CA PHE A 117 -2.40 -1.31 -0.08
C PHE A 117 -1.08 -1.82 -0.62
N ALA A 118 0.00 -1.69 0.14
CA ALA A 118 1.27 -2.34 -0.17
C ALA A 118 1.63 -3.33 0.93
N ARG A 119 2.12 -4.50 0.53
CA ARG A 119 2.66 -5.50 1.46
C ARG A 119 4.18 -5.37 1.47
N ARG A 120 4.76 -5.12 2.63
CA ARG A 120 6.21 -5.11 2.82
C ARG A 120 6.60 -6.20 3.82
N ALA A 121 7.89 -6.33 4.15
CA ALA A 121 8.38 -7.35 5.08
C ALA A 121 8.18 -6.97 6.56
N ASP A 122 7.72 -5.76 6.85
CA ASP A 122 7.57 -5.20 8.18
C ASP A 122 6.13 -4.76 8.50
N GLY A 123 5.24 -4.76 7.50
CA GLY A 123 3.82 -4.50 7.73
C GLY A 123 2.96 -4.40 6.49
N LEU A 124 1.70 -4.07 6.75
CA LEU A 124 0.74 -3.62 5.75
C LEU A 124 0.78 -2.09 5.69
N TYR A 125 0.89 -1.57 4.48
CA TYR A 125 0.92 -0.15 4.18
C TYR A 125 -0.32 0.24 3.41
N THR A 126 -0.71 1.51 3.53
CA THR A 126 -1.84 2.05 2.78
C THR A 126 -1.56 3.45 2.25
N ALA A 127 -2.26 3.81 1.19
CA ALA A 127 -2.32 5.14 0.62
C ALA A 127 -3.77 5.48 0.27
N GLU A 128 -4.17 6.72 0.51
CA GLU A 128 -5.47 7.19 0.07
C GLU A 128 -5.50 7.41 -1.45
N VAL A 129 -6.49 6.80 -2.10
CA VAL A 129 -6.79 6.96 -3.52
C VAL A 129 -8.27 7.25 -3.71
N ASN A 130 -8.58 8.28 -4.49
CA ASN A 130 -9.97 8.66 -4.75
C ASN A 130 -10.54 7.91 -5.95
N LYS A 131 -9.72 7.70 -6.98
CA LYS A 131 -10.10 7.02 -8.22
C LYS A 131 -9.05 6.00 -8.61
N VAL A 132 -9.42 4.75 -8.49
CA VAL A 132 -8.61 3.61 -8.90
C VAL A 132 -9.00 3.23 -10.33
N PRO A 133 -8.06 2.84 -11.21
CA PRO A 133 -6.61 2.75 -11.02
C PRO A 133 -5.82 4.05 -11.31
N ASP A 134 -6.42 5.05 -11.96
CA ASP A 134 -5.73 6.25 -12.48
C ASP A 134 -4.94 7.07 -11.45
N ASP A 135 -5.34 7.03 -10.18
CA ASP A 135 -4.62 7.72 -9.10
C ASP A 135 -3.42 6.91 -8.60
N ILE A 136 -3.40 5.57 -8.74
CA ILE A 136 -2.33 4.69 -8.21
C ILE A 136 -0.99 4.97 -8.89
N GLU A 137 -0.97 5.06 -10.22
CA GLU A 137 0.26 5.33 -10.98
C GLU A 137 0.88 6.70 -10.64
N LYS A 138 0.06 7.61 -10.11
CA LYS A 138 0.45 8.97 -9.73
C LYS A 138 0.77 9.10 -8.25
N LEU A 139 0.60 8.04 -7.45
CA LEU A 139 0.91 8.06 -6.02
C LEU A 139 2.42 8.26 -5.82
N PRO A 140 2.84 9.34 -5.16
CA PRO A 140 4.20 9.44 -4.64
C PRO A 140 4.42 8.32 -3.61
N ARG A 141 5.55 7.62 -3.66
CA ARG A 141 5.85 6.59 -2.64
C ARG A 141 5.79 7.11 -1.21
N THR A 142 6.06 8.40 -1.02
CA THR A 142 5.99 9.06 0.29
C THR A 142 4.58 9.14 0.87
N SER A 143 3.52 8.91 0.10
CA SER A 143 2.15 8.83 0.62
C SER A 143 1.70 7.42 0.97
N ILE A 144 2.57 6.41 0.81
CA ILE A 144 2.31 5.04 1.24
C ILE A 144 2.82 4.92 2.67
N GLY A 145 1.90 5.04 3.63
CA GLY A 145 2.19 5.01 5.06
C GLY A 145 1.98 3.63 5.67
N LEU A 146 2.68 3.34 6.77
CA LEU A 146 2.46 2.12 7.53
C LEU A 146 1.06 2.17 8.14
N MET A 147 0.25 1.15 7.89
CA MET A 147 -1.09 0.98 8.47
C MET A 147 -1.05 0.02 9.66
N LEU A 148 -0.34 -1.10 9.51
CA LEU A 148 -0.27 -2.16 10.50
C LEU A 148 1.11 -2.83 10.47
N ALA A 149 1.86 -2.74 11.57
CA ALA A 149 3.14 -3.41 11.72
C ALA A 149 2.98 -4.94 11.80
N HIS A 150 4.02 -5.67 11.43
CA HIS A 150 4.12 -7.11 11.63
C HIS A 150 5.33 -7.48 12.53
N PRO A 151 5.10 -8.23 13.62
CA PRO A 151 3.80 -8.69 14.12
C PRO A 151 2.94 -7.52 14.63
N ALA A 152 1.61 -7.68 14.55
CA ALA A 152 0.69 -6.69 15.12
C ALA A 152 0.76 -6.73 16.65
N THR A 153 0.76 -5.56 17.29
CA THR A 153 0.81 -5.41 18.74
C THR A 153 -0.41 -4.61 19.19
N VAL A 154 -1.18 -5.13 20.15
CA VAL A 154 -2.37 -4.43 20.69
C VAL A 154 -1.95 -3.08 21.30
N GLY A 155 -2.72 -2.03 21.02
CA GLY A 155 -2.44 -0.65 21.39
C GLY A 155 -1.47 0.07 20.46
N ALA A 156 -0.83 -0.61 19.50
CA ALA A 156 0.02 0.05 18.51
C ALA A 156 -0.83 0.98 17.64
N LYS A 157 -0.29 2.17 17.37
CA LYS A 157 -0.90 3.19 16.51
C LYS A 157 -0.02 3.52 15.33
N ALA A 158 -0.64 3.78 14.18
CA ALA A 158 0.03 4.35 13.01
C ALA A 158 -0.87 5.42 12.40
N THR A 159 -0.28 6.51 11.94
CA THR A 159 -1.02 7.60 11.29
C THR A 159 -0.53 7.73 9.85
N VAL A 160 -1.48 7.75 8.92
CA VAL A 160 -1.24 7.98 7.49
C VAL A 160 -1.90 9.30 7.13
N SER A 161 -1.08 10.26 6.71
CA SER A 161 -1.57 11.53 6.18
C SER A 161 -1.93 11.37 4.70
N GLY A 162 -3.13 11.81 4.37
CA GLY A 162 -3.72 11.81 3.04
C GLY A 162 -2.87 12.61 2.06
N LEU A 163 -2.83 12.12 0.82
CA LEU A 163 -2.01 12.71 -0.23
C LEU A 163 -2.64 14.01 -0.75
N ARG A 164 -1.90 15.13 -0.64
CA ARG A 164 -2.22 16.35 -1.38
C ARG A 164 -1.79 16.19 -2.84
N LEU A 165 -2.72 15.77 -3.71
CA LEU A 165 -2.50 15.77 -5.15
C LEU A 165 -2.51 17.22 -5.69
N PRO A 166 -1.45 17.67 -6.40
CA PRO A 166 -1.43 19.00 -7.01
C PRO A 166 -2.64 19.22 -7.93
N GLY A 167 -3.31 20.36 -7.77
CA GLY A 167 -4.44 20.75 -8.63
C GLY A 167 -5.79 20.08 -8.30
N LYS A 168 -5.85 19.20 -7.30
CA LYS A 168 -7.11 18.76 -6.70
C LYS A 168 -7.31 19.48 -5.37
N THR A 169 -8.50 20.01 -5.11
CA THR A 169 -8.90 20.45 -3.76
C THR A 169 -9.02 19.21 -2.90
N VAL A 170 -7.91 18.73 -2.35
CA VAL A 170 -7.91 17.58 -1.45
C VAL A 170 -8.02 18.12 -0.04
N TYR A 171 -9.10 17.77 0.65
CA TYR A 171 -9.24 17.98 2.09
C TYR A 171 -8.07 17.28 2.78
N ASN A 172 -7.44 17.91 3.76
CA ASN A 172 -6.43 17.23 4.57
C ASN A 172 -7.13 16.13 5.33
N LYS A 173 -6.76 14.89 5.06
CA LYS A 173 -7.28 13.74 5.76
C LYS A 173 -6.13 13.10 6.50
N ASP A 174 -6.24 12.92 7.79
CA ASP A 174 -5.34 12.06 8.55
C ASP A 174 -6.13 10.84 9.01
N GLU A 175 -5.59 9.65 8.77
CA GLU A 175 -6.16 8.40 9.26
C GLU A 175 -5.24 7.80 10.30
N THR A 176 -5.75 7.62 11.51
CA THR A 176 -5.04 6.93 12.59
C THR A 176 -5.62 5.54 12.76
N TYR A 177 -4.74 4.54 12.67
CA TYR A 177 -5.02 3.13 12.80
C TYR A 177 -4.52 2.66 14.17
N GLU A 178 -5.39 2.08 14.97
CA GLU A 178 -5.03 1.50 16.27
C GLU A 178 -5.41 0.02 16.33
N VAL A 179 -4.47 -0.82 16.76
CA VAL A 179 -4.72 -2.25 16.99
C VAL A 179 -5.48 -2.44 18.29
N ALA A 180 -6.80 -2.52 18.20
CA ALA A 180 -7.66 -2.63 19.38
C ALA A 180 -7.62 -4.03 20.02
N ALA A 181 -7.55 -5.09 19.20
CA ALA A 181 -7.55 -6.47 19.70
C ALA A 181 -7.04 -7.46 18.64
N VAL A 182 -6.74 -8.68 19.08
CA VAL A 182 -6.58 -9.87 18.24
C VAL A 182 -7.59 -10.91 18.72
N GLU A 183 -8.56 -11.27 17.88
CA GLU A 183 -9.70 -12.09 18.31
C GLU A 183 -10.24 -13.00 17.20
N ARG A 184 -11.03 -14.00 17.58
CA ARG A 184 -11.77 -14.84 16.64
C ARG A 184 -13.02 -14.10 16.18
N VAL A 185 -13.27 -14.12 14.87
CA VAL A 185 -14.43 -13.47 14.25
C VAL A 185 -15.24 -14.49 13.45
N THR A 186 -16.56 -14.52 13.67
CA THR A 186 -17.49 -15.33 12.88
C THR A 186 -18.38 -14.41 12.05
N VAL A 187 -18.44 -14.67 10.74
CA VAL A 187 -19.26 -13.98 9.73
C VAL A 187 -19.88 -15.04 8.80
N PRO A 188 -20.80 -14.71 7.88
CA PRO A 188 -21.45 -15.72 7.05
C PRO A 188 -20.48 -16.54 6.18
N ALA A 189 -19.33 -15.99 5.78
CA ALA A 189 -18.30 -16.73 5.05
C ALA A 189 -17.55 -17.78 5.89
N GLY A 190 -17.66 -17.74 7.23
CA GLY A 190 -16.98 -18.68 8.12
C GLY A 190 -16.50 -18.07 9.44
N THR A 191 -15.69 -18.83 10.16
CA THR A 191 -15.01 -18.38 11.38
C THR A 191 -13.52 -18.25 11.11
N PHE A 192 -12.95 -17.11 11.48
CA PHE A 192 -11.57 -16.74 11.26
C PHE A 192 -10.88 -16.53 12.61
N ASP A 193 -9.81 -17.27 12.87
CA ASP A 193 -8.98 -17.09 14.06
C ASP A 193 -7.98 -15.94 13.86
N ASP A 194 -7.45 -15.42 14.97
CA ASP A 194 -6.37 -14.42 15.00
C ASP A 194 -6.62 -13.18 14.14
N CYS A 195 -7.88 -12.72 14.06
CA CYS A 195 -8.22 -11.50 13.32
C CYS A 195 -7.73 -10.27 14.07
N VAL A 196 -7.02 -9.39 13.36
CA VAL A 196 -6.60 -8.10 13.91
C VAL A 196 -7.76 -7.12 13.80
N LYS A 197 -8.26 -6.67 14.94
CA LYS A 197 -9.26 -5.60 15.03
C LYS A 197 -8.55 -4.25 15.01
N LEU A 198 -8.79 -3.45 13.99
CA LEU A 198 -8.31 -2.08 13.87
C LEU A 198 -9.44 -1.09 14.11
N THR A 199 -9.21 -0.10 14.96
CA THR A 199 -10.02 1.13 14.99
C THR A 199 -9.35 2.17 14.10
N ILE A 200 -10.14 2.80 13.25
CA ILE A 200 -9.70 3.81 12.29
C ILE A 200 -10.36 5.12 12.69
N GLU A 201 -9.56 6.13 12.97
CA GLU A 201 -10.02 7.50 13.20
C GLU A 201 -9.60 8.36 12.02
N THR A 202 -10.57 8.92 11.31
CA THR A 202 -10.35 9.78 10.17
C THR A 202 -10.65 11.22 10.56
N THR A 203 -9.67 12.11 10.39
CA THR A 203 -9.84 13.55 10.63
C THR A 203 -9.73 14.30 9.32
N TRP A 204 -10.81 15.00 8.92
CA TRP A 204 -10.84 15.83 7.73
C TRP A 204 -10.75 17.31 8.07
N ASP A 205 -9.76 18.02 7.54
CA ASP A 205 -9.55 19.48 7.66
C ASP A 205 -9.84 20.05 9.06
N GLN A 206 -9.55 19.25 10.09
CA GLN A 206 -9.80 19.53 11.52
C GLN A 206 -11.28 19.73 11.91
N ARG A 207 -12.26 19.33 11.10
CA ARG A 207 -13.69 19.63 11.34
C ARG A 207 -14.61 18.42 11.41
N SER A 208 -14.34 17.35 10.67
CA SER A 208 -15.11 16.10 10.81
C SER A 208 -14.22 14.96 11.26
N HIS A 209 -14.75 14.21 12.22
CA HIS A 209 -14.15 13.00 12.75
C HIS A 209 -15.06 11.84 12.39
N GLU A 210 -14.54 10.89 11.63
CA GLU A 210 -15.20 9.63 11.37
C GLU A 210 -14.45 8.52 12.09
N HIS A 211 -15.19 7.54 12.57
CA HIS A 211 -14.61 6.33 13.16
C HIS A 211 -15.07 5.11 12.37
N ALA A 212 -14.20 4.13 12.22
CA ALA A 212 -14.57 2.82 11.71
C ALA A 212 -13.83 1.74 12.49
N THR A 213 -14.35 0.52 12.44
CA THR A 213 -13.67 -0.66 12.96
C THR A 213 -13.62 -1.70 11.87
N VAL A 214 -12.45 -2.27 11.62
CA VAL A 214 -12.25 -3.35 10.64
C VAL A 214 -11.58 -4.53 11.30
N TRP A 215 -11.98 -5.73 10.91
CA TRP A 215 -11.31 -6.97 11.31
C TRP A 215 -10.60 -7.56 10.10
N LEU A 216 -9.28 -7.72 10.21
CA LEU A 216 -8.42 -8.29 9.17
C LEU A 216 -8.07 -9.74 9.53
N ALA A 217 -8.56 -10.70 8.76
CA ALA A 217 -8.23 -12.10 8.92
C ALA A 217 -6.91 -12.45 8.19
N PRO A 218 -6.05 -13.30 8.78
CA PRO A 218 -4.77 -13.56 8.18
C PRO A 218 -4.83 -14.20 6.79
N GLY A 219 -4.08 -13.65 5.83
CA GLY A 219 -3.99 -14.10 4.44
C GLY A 219 -5.24 -13.82 3.60
N ILE A 220 -6.25 -13.16 4.18
CA ILE A 220 -7.54 -12.87 3.54
C ILE A 220 -7.71 -11.38 3.40
N GLY A 221 -7.62 -10.62 4.50
CA GLY A 221 -7.96 -9.21 4.54
C GLY A 221 -9.24 -8.93 5.32
N PRO A 222 -9.99 -7.88 4.97
CA PRO A 222 -11.18 -7.50 5.73
C PRO A 222 -12.23 -8.61 5.70
N VAL A 223 -12.72 -9.00 6.87
CA VAL A 223 -13.84 -9.96 7.01
C VAL A 223 -15.09 -9.31 7.60
N LYS A 224 -14.92 -8.20 8.32
CA LYS A 224 -15.99 -7.40 8.91
C LYS A 224 -15.58 -5.94 8.99
N VAL A 225 -16.52 -5.05 8.73
CA VAL A 225 -16.37 -3.60 8.89
C VAL A 225 -17.59 -3.02 9.60
N VAL A 226 -17.36 -2.12 10.55
CA VAL A 226 -18.40 -1.33 11.21
C VAL A 226 -18.03 0.14 11.04
N ARG A 227 -18.95 0.93 10.48
CA ARG A 227 -18.72 2.37 10.22
C ARG A 227 -19.30 3.25 11.32
N ALA A 228 -18.88 4.52 11.34
CA ALA A 228 -19.46 5.55 12.19
C ALA A 228 -20.98 5.71 12.01
N THR A 229 -21.48 5.44 10.81
CA THR A 229 -22.91 5.47 10.52
C THR A 229 -23.67 4.34 11.21
N GLY A 230 -22.99 3.29 11.70
CA GLY A 230 -23.61 2.06 12.18
C GLY A 230 -23.85 1.02 11.09
N ARG A 231 -23.45 1.31 9.83
CA ARG A 231 -23.42 0.30 8.77
C ARG A 231 -22.45 -0.81 9.13
N ILE A 232 -22.89 -2.06 8.94
CA ILE A 232 -22.08 -3.26 9.16
C ILE A 232 -21.95 -3.98 7.82
N ASP A 233 -20.71 -4.22 7.38
CA ASP A 233 -20.40 -4.98 6.18
C ASP A 233 -19.68 -6.29 6.60
N GLU A 234 -20.29 -7.44 6.31
CA GLU A 234 -19.74 -8.77 6.67
C GLU A 234 -19.43 -9.59 5.42
N LEU A 235 -18.30 -10.28 5.43
CA LEU A 235 -17.90 -11.16 4.35
C LEU A 235 -18.85 -12.37 4.29
N THR A 236 -19.51 -12.55 3.15
CA THR A 236 -20.42 -13.68 2.89
C THR A 236 -19.79 -14.74 2.01
N LYS A 237 -18.84 -14.36 1.15
CA LYS A 237 -18.11 -15.29 0.28
C LYS A 237 -16.70 -14.82 0.04
N PHE A 238 -15.75 -15.75 0.10
CA PHE A 238 -14.36 -15.53 -0.28
C PHE A 238 -13.96 -16.56 -1.33
N THR A 239 -13.37 -16.09 -2.42
CA THR A 239 -12.70 -16.94 -3.40
C THR A 239 -11.22 -16.57 -3.35
N PRO A 240 -10.33 -17.51 -2.95
CA PRO A 240 -8.91 -17.24 -2.96
C PRO A 240 -8.46 -16.87 -4.38
N PRO A 241 -7.33 -16.15 -4.52
CA PRO A 241 -6.80 -15.88 -5.85
C PRO A 241 -6.60 -17.22 -6.57
N PRO A 242 -6.84 -17.28 -7.90
CA PRO A 242 -6.57 -18.49 -8.66
C PRO A 242 -5.15 -18.90 -8.32
N ALA A 243 -4.99 -20.10 -7.74
CA ALA A 243 -3.72 -20.58 -7.21
C ALA A 243 -2.67 -20.25 -8.24
N ALA A 244 -1.83 -19.24 -7.93
CA ALA A 244 -1.09 -18.47 -8.92
C ALA A 244 -0.57 -19.49 -9.91
N SER A 245 -1.22 -19.56 -11.08
CA SER A 245 -1.01 -20.71 -11.94
C SER A 245 0.48 -20.69 -12.10
N THR A 246 1.16 -21.76 -11.74
CA THR A 246 2.61 -21.86 -11.91
C THR A 246 2.96 -21.90 -13.41
N SER A 247 2.12 -21.31 -14.28
CA SER A 247 2.54 -20.39 -15.34
C SER A 247 3.70 -19.53 -14.85
N ALA A 248 4.91 -20.10 -14.88
CA ALA A 248 5.92 -19.86 -15.90
C ALA A 248 5.99 -18.44 -16.50
N HIS A 249 5.57 -17.44 -15.73
CA HIS A 249 6.14 -16.11 -15.70
C HIS A 249 6.87 -16.05 -14.33
N ALA A 250 7.97 -16.77 -14.07
CA ALA A 250 9.21 -16.69 -14.85
C ALA A 250 9.14 -15.51 -15.83
N GLY A 251 8.90 -14.31 -15.28
CA GLY A 251 9.40 -13.14 -15.94
C GLY A 251 10.80 -13.52 -16.36
N GLU A 252 11.08 -13.22 -17.60
CA GLU A 252 12.41 -13.07 -18.15
C GLU A 252 13.20 -12.00 -17.34
N THR A 253 13.21 -12.04 -15.99
CA THR A 253 14.48 -12.46 -15.41
C THR A 253 14.85 -13.69 -16.20
N ALA A 254 15.83 -13.56 -17.08
CA ALA A 254 16.58 -14.71 -17.47
C ALA A 254 17.00 -15.43 -16.18
N THR A 255 16.15 -16.34 -15.69
CA THR A 255 16.48 -17.74 -15.67
C THR A 255 16.91 -18.07 -17.09
N ALA A 256 18.09 -17.52 -17.47
CA ALA A 256 19.14 -18.34 -17.97
C ALA A 256 18.94 -19.60 -17.16
N LYS A 257 18.48 -20.66 -17.84
CA LYS A 257 18.88 -22.00 -17.46
C LYS A 257 20.22 -21.78 -16.76
N SER A 258 20.33 -22.19 -15.52
CA SER A 258 21.64 -22.57 -15.05
C SER A 258 22.05 -23.75 -15.95
N THR A 259 22.27 -23.50 -17.25
CA THR A 259 23.32 -24.08 -18.05
C THR A 259 24.46 -23.91 -17.10
N SER A 260 24.74 -25.00 -16.39
CA SER A 260 26.01 -25.31 -15.77
C SER A 260 27.01 -24.32 -16.34
N SER A 261 27.34 -23.29 -15.53
CA SER A 261 28.12 -22.14 -15.96
C SER A 261 29.26 -22.68 -16.80
N ALA A 262 29.13 -22.58 -18.12
CA ALA A 262 30.29 -22.72 -18.98
C ALA A 262 31.18 -21.62 -18.43
N ALA A 263 32.29 -22.01 -17.81
CA ALA A 263 33.18 -21.10 -17.12
C ALA A 263 33.34 -19.88 -18.03
N ALA A 264 32.98 -18.69 -17.52
CA ALA A 264 33.04 -17.47 -18.32
C ALA A 264 34.41 -17.42 -18.99
N PRO A 265 34.50 -17.15 -20.30
CA PRO A 265 35.78 -17.14 -20.98
C PRO A 265 36.74 -16.21 -20.23
N PRO A 266 38.02 -16.61 -20.07
CA PRO A 266 38.98 -15.76 -19.41
C PRO A 266 39.04 -14.40 -20.11
N LEU A 267 39.20 -13.34 -19.32
CA LEU A 267 39.34 -11.99 -19.86
C LEU A 267 40.53 -11.92 -20.80
N SER A 268 40.38 -11.19 -21.91
CA SER A 268 41.53 -10.80 -22.70
C SER A 268 42.51 -9.98 -21.83
N PRO A 269 43.81 -9.96 -22.15
CA PRO A 269 44.77 -9.14 -21.41
C PRO A 269 44.37 -7.66 -21.34
N GLU A 270 43.76 -7.13 -22.41
CA GLU A 270 43.28 -5.75 -22.49
C GLU A 270 42.08 -5.51 -21.57
N ASP A 271 41.06 -6.38 -21.61
CA ASP A 271 39.88 -6.27 -20.74
C ASP A 271 40.27 -6.41 -19.27
N LYS A 272 41.20 -7.32 -18.97
CA LYS A 272 41.73 -7.50 -17.62
C LYS A 272 42.45 -6.25 -17.13
N ALA A 273 43.33 -5.66 -17.94
CA ALA A 273 44.04 -4.44 -17.58
C ALA A 273 43.08 -3.27 -17.33
N PHE A 274 42.02 -3.17 -18.14
CA PHE A 274 40.98 -2.16 -17.96
C PHE A 274 40.19 -2.35 -16.65
N VAL A 275 39.74 -3.57 -16.38
CA VAL A 275 39.05 -3.92 -15.13
C VAL A 275 39.93 -3.67 -13.91
N ASP A 276 41.19 -4.11 -13.95
CA ASP A 276 42.16 -3.90 -12.87
C ASP A 276 42.36 -2.40 -12.61
N LYS A 277 42.43 -1.59 -13.67
CA LYS A 277 42.52 -0.13 -13.57
C LYS A 277 41.28 0.48 -12.93
N LEU A 278 40.07 0.12 -13.38
CA LEU A 278 38.81 0.61 -12.78
C LEU A 278 38.73 0.28 -11.29
N CYS A 279 39.09 -0.95 -10.90
CA CYS A 279 39.11 -1.36 -9.51
C CYS A 279 40.20 -0.66 -8.68
N ALA A 280 41.35 -0.33 -9.27
CA ALA A 280 42.45 0.32 -8.57
C ALA A 280 42.23 1.83 -8.39
N GLU A 281 41.65 2.50 -9.38
CA GLU A 281 41.52 3.97 -9.41
C GLU A 281 40.20 4.47 -8.81
N SER A 282 39.17 3.63 -8.70
CA SER A 282 37.89 4.06 -8.14
C SER A 282 37.94 4.20 -6.62
N THR A 283 37.56 5.38 -6.12
CA THR A 283 37.40 5.63 -4.68
C THR A 283 36.27 4.80 -4.05
N CYS A 284 35.30 4.36 -4.86
CA CYS A 284 34.23 3.46 -4.44
C CYS A 284 34.61 1.98 -4.53
N ALA A 285 35.84 1.62 -4.91
CA ALA A 285 36.22 0.22 -5.03
C ALA A 285 36.33 -0.42 -3.64
N GLY A 286 35.86 -1.66 -3.51
CA GLY A 286 35.95 -2.43 -2.29
C GLY A 286 35.52 -3.88 -2.48
N PRO A 287 35.53 -4.70 -1.42
CA PRO A 287 35.13 -6.11 -1.46
C PRO A 287 33.71 -6.35 -1.99
N ARG A 288 32.85 -5.33 -1.97
CA ARG A 288 31.48 -5.44 -2.48
C ARG A 288 31.25 -4.66 -3.78
N ALA A 289 32.25 -3.97 -4.30
CA ALA A 289 32.15 -3.31 -5.60
C ALA A 289 32.11 -4.36 -6.72
N ARG A 290 31.16 -4.21 -7.66
CA ARG A 290 30.88 -5.14 -8.74
C ARG A 290 30.99 -4.45 -10.09
N LEU A 291 31.62 -5.13 -11.04
CA LEU A 291 31.69 -4.75 -12.44
C LEU A 291 30.93 -5.78 -13.26
N GLU A 292 29.96 -5.34 -14.06
CA GLU A 292 29.29 -6.18 -15.05
C GLU A 292 29.83 -5.85 -16.44
N LEU A 293 30.38 -6.87 -17.12
CA LEU A 293 30.96 -6.72 -18.45
C LEU A 293 29.92 -7.03 -19.53
N TRP A 294 29.63 -6.05 -20.38
CA TRP A 294 28.65 -6.15 -21.46
C TRP A 294 29.35 -6.13 -22.82
N ARG A 295 29.12 -7.18 -23.60
CA ARG A 295 29.81 -7.45 -24.87
C ARG A 295 28.85 -7.40 -26.05
N THR A 296 29.40 -7.12 -27.23
CA THR A 296 28.68 -7.28 -28.50
C THR A 296 28.45 -8.77 -28.80
N PRO A 297 27.59 -9.13 -29.78
CA PRO A 297 27.43 -10.52 -30.23
C PRO A 297 28.73 -11.18 -30.72
N LYS A 298 29.76 -10.39 -31.06
CA LYS A 298 31.09 -10.88 -31.46
C LYS A 298 32.03 -11.13 -30.27
N GLY A 299 31.60 -10.84 -29.04
CA GLY A 299 32.40 -11.00 -27.82
C GLY A 299 33.30 -9.81 -27.50
N GLU A 300 33.20 -8.69 -28.22
CA GLU A 300 33.98 -7.48 -27.93
C GLU A 300 33.39 -6.75 -26.71
N LEU A 301 34.23 -6.36 -25.74
CA LEU A 301 33.78 -5.55 -24.61
C LEU A 301 33.33 -4.17 -25.11
N LYS A 302 32.13 -3.76 -24.74
CA LYS A 302 31.56 -2.47 -25.17
C LYS A 302 31.21 -1.55 -24.02
N ARG A 303 30.64 -2.12 -22.95
CA ARG A 303 30.21 -1.38 -21.76
C ARG A 303 30.61 -2.13 -20.48
N VAL A 304 30.89 -1.37 -19.44
CA VAL A 304 31.11 -1.88 -18.10
C VAL A 304 30.21 -1.13 -17.14
N LEU A 305 29.28 -1.85 -16.52
CA LEU A 305 28.43 -1.30 -15.47
C LEU A 305 29.14 -1.49 -14.13
N TYR A 306 29.49 -0.40 -13.48
CA TYR A 306 30.18 -0.38 -12.21
C TYR A 306 29.20 -0.03 -11.09
N ASP A 307 29.04 -0.95 -10.14
CA ASP A 307 28.27 -0.80 -8.91
C ASP A 307 29.26 -0.71 -7.75
N GLY A 308 29.43 0.50 -7.20
CA GLY A 308 30.43 0.78 -6.15
C GLY A 308 30.14 0.07 -4.83
N ASP A 309 31.17 -0.06 -3.99
CA ASP A 309 31.03 -0.61 -2.64
C ASP A 309 30.31 0.41 -1.74
N ARG A 310 29.05 0.10 -1.38
CA ARG A 310 28.20 0.97 -0.56
C ARG A 310 28.73 1.19 0.85
N ASP A 311 29.62 0.33 1.35
CA ASP A 311 30.23 0.50 2.66
C ASP A 311 31.41 1.51 2.61
N ARG A 312 31.88 1.87 1.40
CA ARG A 312 33.01 2.80 1.19
C ARG A 312 32.61 4.08 0.47
N CYS A 313 31.47 4.09 -0.23
CA CYS A 313 30.96 5.27 -0.91
C CYS A 313 29.69 5.81 -0.26
N THR A 314 29.72 7.10 0.10
CA THR A 314 28.64 7.83 0.80
C THR A 314 27.45 8.19 -0.09
N HIS A 315 27.56 7.93 -1.39
CA HIS A 315 26.49 8.03 -2.37
C HIS A 315 26.70 6.89 -3.36
N PRO A 316 25.68 6.19 -3.86
CA PRO A 316 25.89 5.11 -4.82
C PRO A 316 25.83 5.66 -6.25
N PRO A 317 26.95 5.82 -6.98
CA PRO A 317 26.86 6.09 -8.40
C PRO A 317 26.96 4.74 -9.11
N ARG A 318 25.87 4.29 -9.72
CA ARG A 318 26.05 3.33 -10.82
C ARG A 318 26.66 4.11 -11.97
N PHE A 319 27.81 3.64 -12.44
CA PHE A 319 28.46 4.19 -13.62
C PHE A 319 28.38 3.19 -14.76
N ILE A 320 28.25 3.69 -15.98
CA ILE A 320 28.54 2.92 -17.18
C ILE A 320 29.78 3.53 -17.83
N PHE A 321 30.80 2.70 -18.00
CA PHE A 321 32.00 3.04 -18.75
C PHE A 321 31.94 2.41 -20.14
N GLU A 322 32.52 3.10 -21.13
CA GLU A 322 32.88 2.51 -22.40
C GLU A 322 34.14 1.64 -22.24
N ALA A 323 34.39 0.72 -23.17
CA ALA A 323 35.62 -0.10 -23.16
C ALA A 323 36.92 0.73 -23.29
N SER A 324 36.83 1.99 -23.75
CA SER A 324 37.95 2.95 -23.72
C SER A 324 38.27 3.49 -22.33
N GLY A 325 37.43 3.21 -21.33
CA GLY A 325 37.49 3.77 -19.99
C GLY A 325 36.86 5.15 -19.83
N LYS A 326 36.29 5.72 -20.91
CA LYS A 326 35.49 6.94 -20.82
C LYS A 326 34.17 6.64 -20.11
N GLU A 327 33.80 7.47 -19.14
CA GLU A 327 32.46 7.42 -18.55
C GLU A 327 31.40 7.78 -19.61
N HIS A 328 30.43 6.89 -19.78
CA HIS A 328 29.29 7.10 -20.65
C HIS A 328 28.15 7.79 -19.90
N SER A 329 27.87 7.32 -18.69
CA SER A 329 26.81 7.87 -17.83
C SER A 329 27.06 7.50 -16.36
N SER A 330 26.62 8.37 -15.46
CA SER A 330 26.55 8.12 -14.02
C SER A 330 25.21 8.53 -13.47
N TRP A 331 24.74 7.79 -12.48
CA TRP A 331 23.49 8.13 -11.80
C TRP A 331 23.55 7.80 -10.32
N SER A 332 23.06 8.72 -9.50
CA SER A 332 22.77 8.45 -8.09
C SER A 332 21.53 7.57 -8.01
N LEU A 333 21.58 6.46 -7.26
CA LEU A 333 20.37 5.66 -6.96
C LEU A 333 19.45 6.35 -5.94
N GLU A 334 19.96 7.38 -5.25
CA GLU A 334 19.19 8.22 -4.34
C GLU A 334 18.82 9.54 -5.01
N ARG A 335 17.61 10.04 -4.76
CA ARG A 335 17.20 11.35 -5.26
C ARG A 335 18.09 12.44 -4.68
N GLU A 336 18.77 13.21 -5.52
CA GLU A 336 19.54 14.37 -5.07
C GLU A 336 18.61 15.47 -4.51
N ARG A 337 17.34 15.51 -4.94
CA ARG A 337 16.33 16.46 -4.45
C ARG A 337 14.94 15.83 -4.30
N PRO A 338 14.15 16.19 -3.27
CA PRO A 338 12.79 15.65 -3.04
C PRO A 338 11.79 15.81 -4.19
N ARG A 339 12.04 16.70 -5.16
CA ARG A 339 11.10 17.10 -6.23
C ARG A 339 11.44 16.59 -7.64
N GLU A 340 12.56 15.90 -7.84
CA GLU A 340 12.85 15.30 -9.15
C GLU A 340 12.02 14.03 -9.34
N ALA A 341 11.42 13.89 -10.52
CA ALA A 341 10.76 12.64 -10.91
C ALA A 341 11.78 11.50 -10.82
N PRO A 342 11.40 10.31 -10.32
CA PRO A 342 12.32 9.19 -10.28
C PRO A 342 12.80 8.93 -11.71
N LEU A 343 14.13 8.96 -11.91
CA LEU A 343 14.71 8.52 -13.16
C LEU A 343 14.33 7.03 -13.34
N ASP A 344 13.78 6.71 -14.50
CA ASP A 344 13.49 5.33 -14.89
C ASP A 344 14.81 4.63 -15.27
N TYR A 345 15.57 4.26 -14.23
CA TYR A 345 16.92 3.73 -14.38
C TYR A 345 16.94 2.44 -15.19
N GLU A 346 15.92 1.60 -15.05
CA GLU A 346 15.83 0.34 -15.78
C GLU A 346 15.64 0.60 -17.27
N ARG A 347 14.78 1.55 -17.64
CA ARG A 347 14.64 1.97 -19.05
C ARG A 347 15.93 2.57 -19.58
N ILE A 348 16.55 3.51 -18.87
CA ILE A 348 17.80 4.16 -19.34
C ILE A 348 18.93 3.12 -19.46
N GLN A 349 19.05 2.22 -18.50
CA GLN A 349 20.04 1.14 -18.53
C GLN A 349 19.74 0.18 -19.69
N ALA A 350 18.48 -0.20 -19.92
CA ALA A 350 18.10 -1.04 -21.05
C ALA A 350 18.41 -0.36 -22.39
N GLU A 351 18.13 0.93 -22.54
CA GLU A 351 18.46 1.72 -23.73
C GLU A 351 19.97 1.76 -23.99
N ILE A 352 20.80 1.93 -22.95
CA ILE A 352 22.26 2.00 -23.10
C ILE A 352 22.88 0.63 -23.40
N LEU A 353 22.27 -0.43 -22.87
CA LEU A 353 22.76 -1.80 -22.99
C LEU A 353 22.08 -2.59 -24.13
N ASP A 354 21.20 -1.94 -24.90
CA ASP A 354 20.49 -2.58 -26.00
C ASP A 354 21.46 -3.20 -27.02
N GLY A 355 21.15 -4.42 -27.44
CA GLY A 355 22.02 -5.22 -28.31
C GLY A 355 23.32 -5.75 -27.68
N LEU A 356 23.56 -5.52 -26.38
CA LEU A 356 24.70 -6.08 -25.64
C LEU A 356 24.27 -7.26 -24.77
N THR A 357 25.21 -8.17 -24.52
CA THR A 357 25.00 -9.32 -23.64
C THR A 357 25.92 -9.23 -22.43
N LYS A 358 25.35 -9.40 -21.24
CA LYS A 358 26.11 -9.54 -20.00
C LYS A 358 26.94 -10.81 -20.04
N SER A 359 28.26 -10.67 -19.98
CA SER A 359 29.22 -11.77 -20.15
C SER A 359 29.83 -12.26 -18.84
N GLN A 360 30.10 -11.36 -17.89
CA GLN A 360 30.77 -11.70 -16.63
C GLN A 360 30.48 -10.66 -15.55
N ILE A 361 30.57 -11.08 -14.28
CA ILE A 361 30.57 -10.19 -13.11
C ILE A 361 31.92 -10.34 -12.40
N ILE A 362 32.57 -9.22 -12.11
CA ILE A 362 33.86 -9.17 -11.42
C ILE A 362 33.69 -8.39 -10.12
N VAL A 363 34.35 -8.84 -9.05
CA VAL A 363 34.36 -8.17 -7.75
C VAL A 363 35.74 -7.56 -7.53
N CYS A 364 35.82 -6.26 -7.26
CA CYS A 364 37.10 -5.54 -7.20
C CYS A 364 38.02 -5.95 -6.03
N GLY A 365 37.48 -6.60 -4.98
CA GLY A 365 38.24 -7.01 -3.80
C GLY A 365 38.57 -8.49 -3.68
N GLY A 366 38.41 -9.29 -4.75
CA GLY A 366 38.64 -10.74 -4.73
C GLY A 366 40.06 -11.18 -5.12
N ARG A 367 41.12 -10.52 -4.62
CA ARG A 367 42.48 -11.05 -4.73
C ARG A 367 42.83 -11.96 -3.56
#